data_AF-A0A933DF09-F1
#
_entry.id   AF-A0A933DF09-F1
#
_cell.length_a   1.000
_cell.length_b   1.000
_cell.length_c   1.000
_cell.angle_alpha   90.00
_cell.angle_beta   90.00
_cell.angle_gamma   90.00
#
_symmetry.space_group_name_H-M   'P 1'
#
loop_
_entity.id
_entity.type
_entity.pdbx_description
1 polymer ?
#
loop_
_entity_poly.entity_id
_entity_poly.type
_entity_poly.pdbx_seq_one_letter_code
_entity_poly.pdbx_strand_id
1 'polypeptide(L)'
;MVLALALGAGLGFLNGLFSRWSLSWAIGKSDKLFYGVWTAGFLYRILFVAFFIALLFKYPIVPMVPALMALVVGQFVPQIFPIPSKNV
;
A
#
# COMPACT_ATOMS: atom_id res chain seq x y z
N MET A 1 -19.97 2.93 9.10
CA MET A 1 -18.66 3.06 9.79
C MET A 1 -17.82 1.78 9.73
N VAL A 2 -18.36 0.60 10.09
CA VAL A 2 -17.62 -0.68 10.03
C VAL A 2 -17.16 -1.05 8.61
N LEU A 3 -18.05 -0.92 7.61
CA LEU A 3 -17.71 -1.20 6.20
C LEU A 3 -16.60 -0.29 5.66
N ALA A 4 -16.59 0.98 6.07
CA ALA A 4 -15.57 1.96 5.70
C ALA A 4 -14.18 1.58 6.22
N LEU A 5 -14.12 1.14 7.48
CA LEU A 5 -12.90 0.67 8.13
C LEU A 5 -12.41 -0.62 7.48
N ALA A 6 -13.31 -1.57 7.20
CA ALA A 6 -12.96 -2.84 6.54
C ALA A 6 -12.42 -2.62 5.12
N LEU A 7 -13.06 -1.73 4.34
CA LEU A 7 -12.60 -1.39 2.99
C LEU A 7 -11.25 -0.66 3.01
N GLY A 8 -11.10 0.35 3.88
CA GLY A 8 -9.83 1.06 4.06
C GLY A 8 -8.70 0.10 4.46
N ALA A 9 -8.92 -0.69 5.51
CA ALA A 9 -7.93 -1.65 6.01
C ALA A 9 -7.59 -2.74 4.98
N GLY A 10 -8.60 -3.29 4.29
CA GLY A 10 -8.41 -4.32 3.27
C GLY A 10 -7.64 -3.80 2.06
N LEU A 11 -8.01 -2.63 1.54
CA LEU A 11 -7.30 -1.97 0.44
C LEU A 11 -5.87 -1.57 0.85
N GLY A 12 -5.70 -1.06 2.07
CA GLY A 12 -4.39 -0.77 2.64
C GLY A 12 -3.52 -2.01 2.72
N PHE A 13 -4.05 -3.11 3.25
CA PHE A 13 -3.36 -4.38 3.38
C PHE A 13 -2.92 -4.96 2.03
N LEU A 14 -3.82 -4.99 1.04
CA LEU A 14 -3.49 -5.43 -0.32
C LEU A 14 -2.40 -4.57 -0.96
N ASN A 15 -2.48 -3.24 -0.80
CA ASN A 15 -1.46 -2.33 -1.30
C ASN A 15 -0.08 -2.57 -0.61
N GLY A 16 -0.10 -2.78 0.71
CA GLY A 16 1.09 -3.14 1.48
C GLY A 16 1.71 -4.47 1.02
N LEU A 17 0.88 -5.48 0.75
CA LEU A 17 1.33 -6.79 0.25
C LEU A 17 1.96 -6.68 -1.13
N PHE A 18 1.33 -5.93 -2.05
CA PHE A 18 1.83 -5.74 -3.40
C PHE A 18 3.18 -5.02 -3.39
N SER A 19 3.30 -3.96 -2.58
CA SER A 19 4.57 -3.24 -2.38
C SER A 19 5.67 -4.16 -1.84
N ARG A 20 5.32 -5.02 -0.88
CA ARG A 20 6.26 -5.97 -0.28
C ARG A 20 6.71 -7.02 -1.27
N TRP A 21 5.78 -7.55 -2.08
CA TRP A 21 6.09 -8.56 -3.08
C TRP A 21 7.00 -8.00 -4.18
N SER A 22 6.72 -6.79 -4.68
CA SER A 22 7.57 -6.14 -5.68
C SER A 22 8.98 -5.85 -5.14
N LEU A 23 9.09 -5.38 -3.90
CA LEU A 23 10.38 -5.15 -3.23
C LEU A 23 11.13 -6.47 -2.97
N SER A 24 10.45 -7.52 -2.53
CA SER A 24 11.06 -8.83 -2.31
C SER A 24 11.59 -9.46 -3.61
N TRP A 25 10.92 -9.23 -4.74
CA TRP A 25 11.40 -9.66 -6.05
C TRP A 25 12.62 -8.84 -6.53
N ALA A 26 12.66 -7.55 -6.18
CA ALA A 26 13.75 -6.64 -6.55
C ALA A 26 14.99 -6.79 -5.64
N ILE A 27 14.83 -7.26 -4.40
CA ILE A 27 15.92 -7.57 -3.47
C ILE A 27 16.78 -8.69 -4.08
N GLY A 28 18.02 -8.35 -4.45
CA GLY A 28 18.95 -9.25 -5.14
C GLY A 28 19.02 -9.09 -6.66
N LYS A 29 18.30 -8.12 -7.24
CA LYS A 29 18.51 -7.66 -8.63
C LYS A 29 19.48 -6.47 -8.64
N SER A 30 19.92 -6.06 -9.84
CA SER A 30 20.81 -4.89 -10.02
C SER A 30 20.22 -3.63 -9.37
N ASP A 31 21.07 -2.75 -8.85
CA ASP A 31 20.66 -1.48 -8.22
C ASP A 31 19.69 -0.67 -9.07
N LYS A 32 19.92 -0.60 -10.38
CA LYS A 32 19.02 0.11 -11.31
C LYS A 32 17.59 -0.44 -11.30
N LEU A 33 17.43 -1.76 -11.22
CA LEU A 33 16.13 -2.41 -11.10
C LEU A 33 15.52 -2.19 -9.71
N PHE A 34 16.32 -2.28 -8.65
CA PHE A 34 15.87 -2.01 -7.29
C PHE A 34 15.31 -0.59 -7.15
N TYR A 35 16.08 0.42 -7.53
CA TYR A 35 15.64 1.82 -7.47
C TYR A 35 14.49 2.12 -8.43
N GLY A 36 14.43 1.46 -9.58
CA GLY A 36 13.30 1.55 -10.50
C GLY A 36 12.01 1.04 -9.87
N VAL A 37 12.03 -0.16 -9.27
CA VAL A 37 10.87 -0.73 -8.58
C VAL A 37 10.48 0.09 -7.34
N TRP A 38 11.46 0.57 -6.58
CA TRP A 38 11.22 1.42 -5.41
C TRP A 38 10.54 2.74 -5.80
N THR A 39 11.06 3.44 -6.82
CA THR A 39 10.51 4.72 -7.30
C THR A 39 9.13 4.54 -7.90
N ALA A 40 8.93 3.50 -8.73
CA ALA A 40 7.62 3.18 -9.29
C ALA A 40 6.60 2.84 -8.20
N GLY A 41 7.00 2.06 -7.18
CA GLY A 41 6.16 1.75 -6.02
C GLY A 41 5.78 2.99 -5.21
N PHE A 42 6.72 3.94 -5.04
CA PHE A 42 6.45 5.21 -4.37
C PHE A 42 5.43 6.06 -5.14
N LEU A 43 5.63 6.23 -6.45
CA LEU A 43 4.69 6.96 -7.31
C LEU A 43 3.30 6.31 -7.30
N TYR A 44 3.23 4.98 -7.41
CA TYR A 44 1.98 4.23 -7.32
C TYR A 44 1.23 4.50 -6.01
N ARG A 45 1.93 4.56 -4.86
CA ARG A 45 1.30 4.86 -3.56
C ARG A 45 0.68 6.25 -3.52
N ILE A 46 1.37 7.26 -4.07
CA ILE A 46 0.83 8.63 -4.15
C ILE A 46 -0.45 8.64 -5.00
N LEU A 47 -0.40 8.03 -6.19
CA LEU A 47 -1.55 7.96 -7.09
C LEU A 47 -2.72 7.18 -6.48
N PHE A 48 -2.45 6.09 -5.77
CA PHE A 48 -3.46 5.28 -5.10
C PHE A 48 -4.17 6.07 -3.99
N VAL A 49 -3.41 6.80 -3.15
CA VAL A 49 -3.99 7.65 -2.10
C VAL A 49 -4.81 8.79 -2.72
N ALA A 50 -4.30 9.45 -3.75
CA ALA A 50 -5.02 10.51 -4.47
C ALA A 50 -6.32 10.00 -5.09
N PHE A 51 -6.28 8.82 -5.74
CA PHE A 51 -7.46 8.15 -6.28
C PHE A 51 -8.47 7.80 -5.19
N PHE A 52 -8.02 7.26 -4.05
CA PHE A 52 -8.90 6.90 -2.94
C PHE A 52 -9.57 8.14 -2.32
N ILE A 53 -8.82 9.23 -2.16
CA ILE A 53 -9.36 10.53 -1.72
C ILE A 53 -10.42 11.03 -2.71
N ALA A 54 -10.13 11.02 -4.01
CA ALA A 54 -11.07 11.44 -5.05
C ALA A 54 -12.36 10.58 -5.05
N LEU A 55 -12.23 9.27 -4.81
CA LEU A 55 -13.35 8.35 -4.68
C LEU A 55 -14.22 8.69 -3.46
N LEU A 56 -13.61 8.98 -2.31
CA LEU A 56 -14.31 9.39 -1.10
C LEU A 56 -15.05 10.73 -1.26
N PHE A 57 -14.48 11.67 -2.01
CA PHE A 57 -15.16 12.93 -2.35
C PHE A 57 -16.38 12.72 -3.26
N LYS A 58 -16.31 11.76 -4.19
CA LYS A 58 -17.42 11.45 -5.11
C LYS A 58 -18.54 10.65 -4.43
N TYR A 59 -18.20 9.80 -3.47
CA TYR A 59 -19.14 8.93 -2.76
C TYR A 59 -19.05 9.17 -1.25
N PRO A 60 -19.73 10.20 -0.70
CA PRO A 60 -19.67 10.56 0.73
C PRO A 60 -20.33 9.54 1.67
N ILE A 61 -20.64 8.34 1.19
CA ILE A 61 -21.22 7.21 1.92
C ILE A 61 -20.26 6.71 3.03
N VAL A 62 -18.96 6.96 2.86
CA VAL A 62 -17.88 6.46 3.70
C VAL A 62 -17.28 7.62 4.50
N PRO A 63 -17.24 7.55 5.86
CA PRO A 63 -16.54 8.54 6.66
C PRO A 63 -15.07 8.64 6.24
N MET A 64 -14.70 9.79 5.68
CA MET A 64 -13.43 10.00 4.98
C MET A 64 -12.21 9.80 5.89
N VAL A 65 -12.22 10.39 7.09
CA VAL A 65 -11.09 10.34 8.02
C VAL A 65 -10.83 8.91 8.54
N PRO A 66 -11.82 8.16 9.07
CA PRO A 66 -11.60 6.77 9.49
C PRO A 66 -11.14 5.85 8.37
N ALA A 67 -11.66 6.02 7.15
CA ALA A 67 -11.27 5.19 6.00
C ALA A 67 -9.82 5.44 5.58
N LEU A 68 -9.36 6.69 5.57
CA LEU A 68 -7.96 7.04 5.29
C LEU A 68 -7.01 6.51 6.36
N MET A 69 -7.38 6.63 7.64
CA MET A 69 -6.58 6.08 8.74
C MET A 69 -6.44 4.56 8.63
N ALA A 70 -7.55 3.85 8.37
CA ALA A 70 -7.53 2.41 8.17
C ALA A 70 -6.68 2.00 6.95
N LEU A 71 -6.74 2.78 5.86
CA LEU A 71 -5.93 2.57 4.66
C LEU A 71 -4.44 2.77 4.90
N VAL A 72 -4.05 3.80 5.65
CA VAL A 72 -2.65 4.03 6.01
C VAL A 72 -2.15 2.90 6.91
N VAL A 73 -2.85 2.60 8.00
CA VAL A 73 -2.46 1.53 8.94
C VAL A 73 -2.36 0.17 8.23
N GLY A 74 -3.34 -0.16 7.38
CA GLY A 74 -3.36 -1.40 6.61
C GLY A 74 -2.12 -1.58 5.72
N GLN A 75 -1.56 -0.50 5.17
CA GLN A 75 -0.35 -0.58 4.34
C GLN A 75 0.89 -1.03 5.09
N PHE A 76 0.96 -0.74 6.40
CA PHE A 76 2.10 -1.10 7.26
C PHE A 76 1.98 -2.51 7.85
N VAL A 77 0.78 -3.09 7.91
CA VAL A 77 0.57 -4.45 8.47
C VAL A 77 1.47 -5.50 7.79
N PRO A 78 1.59 -5.56 6.45
CA PRO A 78 2.49 -6.51 5.79
C PRO A 78 3.97 -6.27 6.09
N GLN A 79 4.36 -5.09 6.58
CA GLN A 79 5.75 -4.72 6.84
C GLN A 79 6.22 -5.16 8.24
N ILE A 80 5.30 -5.58 9.11
CA ILE A 80 5.60 -6.15 10.43
C ILE A 80 6.38 -7.46 10.30
N PHE A 81 6.16 -8.21 9.22
CA PHE A 81 6.89 -9.46 8.99
C PHE A 81 8.26 -9.17 8.36
N PRO A 82 9.34 -9.85 8.77
CA PRO A 82 10.64 -9.71 8.11
C PRO A 82 10.55 -10.18 6.65
N ILE A 83 11.10 -9.42 5.70
CA ILE A 83 11.16 -9.84 4.30
C ILE A 83 12.10 -11.04 4.22
N PRO A 84 11.64 -12.22 3.78
CA PRO A 84 12.54 -13.36 3.65
C PRO A 84 13.60 -13.01 2.60
N SER A 85 14.86 -12.88 3.05
CA SER A 85 16.01 -12.83 2.16
C SER A 85 16.03 -14.15 1.38
N LYS A 86 15.94 -14.08 0.05
CA LYS A 86 16.14 -15.27 -0.80
C LYS A 86 17.61 -15.58 -1.07
N ASN A 87 18.56 -14.81 -0.52
CA ASN A 87 19.99 -15.05 -0.65
C ASN A 87 20.68 -14.84 0.71
N VAL A 88 20.96 -15.94 1.40
CA VAL A 88 22.24 -16.14 2.09
C VAL A 88 22.94 -17.26 1.32
#